data_AF-A0A944ZBL1-F1
#
_entry.id   AF-A0A944ZBL1-F1
#
_cell.length_a   1.000
_cell.length_b   1.000
_cell.length_c   1.000
_cell.angle_alpha   90.00
_cell.angle_beta   90.00
_cell.angle_gamma   90.00
#
_symmetry.space_group_name_H-M   'P 1'
#
loop_
_entity.id
_entity.type
_entity.pdbx_description
1 polymer ?
#
loop_
_entity_poly.entity_id
_entity_poly.type
_entity_poly.pdbx_seq_one_letter_code
_entity_poly.pdbx_strand_id
1 'polypeptide(L)'
;MTTIRLVRADTLPENMSFRDDGCEVSFSCLNCPLPICKFDDPGWLQRESRQSRDEAMIAARRVDNLSVADIAERFEVSTRTVHRVLKQDREGTRQAPDPEQRPVLSVLTLRRRSPFKAPPPLPRIWPPAKDSGREPILFKTA
;
A
#
# COMPACT_ATOMS: atom_id res chain seq x y z
N MET A 1 38.85 20.17 -7.34
CA MET A 1 38.75 19.08 -8.33
C MET A 1 38.46 17.80 -7.57
N THR A 2 37.25 17.25 -7.69
CA THR A 2 36.87 16.02 -6.99
C THR A 2 37.53 14.84 -7.68
N THR A 3 38.49 14.20 -7.03
CA THR A 3 39.17 13.00 -7.53
C THR A 3 38.23 11.81 -7.45
N ILE A 4 37.78 11.32 -8.61
CA ILE A 4 36.98 10.11 -8.72
C ILE A 4 37.90 8.91 -8.42
N ARG A 5 37.57 8.13 -7.37
CA ARG A 5 38.26 6.87 -7.07
C ARG A 5 37.88 5.82 -8.12
N LEU A 6 38.86 5.11 -8.66
CA LEU A 6 38.63 3.92 -9.49
C LEU A 6 38.12 2.77 -8.61
N VAL A 7 36.93 2.26 -8.93
CA VAL A 7 36.29 1.12 -8.28
C VAL A 7 36.25 -0.05 -9.27
N ARG A 8 36.15 -1.29 -8.78
CA ARG A 8 36.01 -2.48 -9.67
C ARG A 8 34.69 -2.38 -10.43
N ALA A 9 34.70 -2.68 -11.73
CA ALA A 9 33.54 -2.54 -12.60
C ALA A 9 32.32 -3.31 -12.09
N ASP A 10 32.53 -4.49 -11.50
CA ASP A 10 31.49 -5.39 -10.97
C ASP A 10 30.74 -4.81 -9.78
N THR A 11 31.29 -3.78 -9.13
CA THR A 11 30.64 -3.09 -8.00
C THR A 11 29.75 -1.93 -8.44
N LEU A 12 29.77 -1.60 -9.73
CA LEU A 12 28.95 -0.54 -10.28
C LEU A 12 27.50 -1.01 -10.46
N PRO A 13 26.49 -0.20 -10.10
CA PRO A 13 25.09 -0.55 -10.27
C PRO A 13 24.71 -0.93 -11.70
N GLU A 14 25.32 -0.29 -12.71
CA GLU A 14 25.12 -0.61 -14.13
C GLU A 14 25.60 -2.01 -14.53
N ASN A 15 26.50 -2.61 -13.76
CA ASN A 15 27.04 -3.94 -13.98
C ASN A 15 26.41 -4.99 -13.05
N MET A 16 25.54 -4.58 -12.12
CA MET A 16 24.77 -5.50 -11.29
C MET A 16 23.54 -6.01 -12.05
N SER A 17 23.39 -7.33 -12.13
CA SER A 17 22.19 -7.97 -12.68
C SER A 17 21.05 -7.97 -11.65
N PHE A 18 20.26 -6.90 -11.64
CA PHE A 18 19.03 -6.86 -10.84
C PHE A 18 18.00 -7.84 -11.42
N ARG A 19 17.65 -8.87 -10.64
CA ARG A 19 16.57 -9.79 -11.01
C ARG A 19 15.23 -9.19 -10.69
N ASP A 20 14.35 -9.16 -11.68
CA ASP A 20 12.99 -8.66 -11.55
C ASP A 20 12.03 -9.82 -11.29
N ASP A 21 12.17 -10.47 -10.12
CA ASP A 21 11.38 -11.65 -9.75
C ASP A 21 10.01 -11.28 -9.12
N GLY A 22 9.84 -10.00 -8.73
CA GLY A 22 8.63 -9.52 -8.08
C GLY A 22 8.38 -10.13 -6.70
N CYS A 23 7.13 -10.04 -6.23
CA CYS A 23 6.65 -10.62 -4.98
C CYS A 23 5.12 -10.82 -5.01
N GLU A 24 4.53 -11.27 -3.89
CA GLU A 24 3.07 -11.45 -3.75
C GLU A 24 2.22 -10.20 -4.07
N VAL A 25 2.83 -9.02 -4.07
CA VAL A 25 2.16 -7.75 -4.37
C VAL A 25 2.22 -7.40 -5.86
N SER A 26 3.30 -7.77 -6.55
CA SER A 26 3.52 -7.44 -7.97
C SER A 26 4.48 -8.44 -8.59
N PHE A 27 4.17 -8.92 -9.79
CA PHE A 27 5.05 -9.84 -10.54
C PHE A 27 6.36 -9.21 -11.01
N SER A 28 6.48 -7.88 -10.95
CA SER A 28 7.67 -7.12 -11.31
C SER A 28 7.89 -6.01 -10.28
N CYS A 29 9.10 -5.98 -9.71
CA CYS A 29 9.61 -4.92 -8.85
C CYS A 29 9.64 -3.58 -9.60
N LEU A 30 10.00 -3.60 -10.89
CA LEU A 30 10.10 -2.39 -11.71
C LEU A 30 8.74 -1.75 -12.01
N ASN A 31 7.66 -2.53 -11.95
CA ASN A 31 6.29 -2.07 -12.18
C ASN A 31 5.43 -2.13 -10.90
N CYS A 32 6.08 -2.19 -9.73
CA CYS A 32 5.37 -2.34 -8.46
C CYS A 32 4.55 -1.06 -8.15
N PRO A 33 3.26 -1.19 -7.81
CA PRO A 33 2.42 -0.04 -7.47
C PRO A 33 2.69 0.49 -6.06
N LEU A 34 3.47 -0.22 -5.23
CA LEU A 34 3.74 0.18 -3.87
C LEU A 34 4.66 1.42 -3.81
N PRO A 35 4.36 2.39 -2.94
CA PRO A 35 5.25 3.51 -2.69
C PRO A 35 6.49 3.14 -1.86
N ILE A 36 6.40 2.07 -1.06
CA ILE A 36 7.50 1.52 -0.24
C ILE A 36 7.53 0.02 -0.46
N CYS A 37 8.72 -0.55 -0.71
CA CYS A 37 8.85 -1.99 -0.89
C CYS A 37 8.51 -2.72 0.41
N LYS A 38 7.78 -3.83 0.32
CA LYS A 38 7.46 -4.68 1.48
C LYS A 38 8.69 -5.25 2.18
N PHE A 39 9.82 -5.36 1.47
CA PHE A 39 11.07 -5.85 2.03
C PHE A 39 11.91 -4.74 2.68
N ASP A 40 11.68 -3.47 2.28
CA ASP A 40 12.37 -2.32 2.86
C ASP A 40 11.77 -1.98 4.25
N ASP A 41 10.44 -1.99 4.37
CA ASP A 41 9.75 -1.93 5.66
C ASP A 41 8.73 -3.08 5.78
N PRO A 42 9.09 -4.18 6.47
CA PRO A 42 8.22 -5.35 6.61
C PRO A 42 6.92 -5.08 7.37
N GLY A 43 6.83 -3.98 8.12
CA GLY A 43 5.63 -3.60 8.85
C GLY A 43 4.75 -2.59 8.12
N TRP A 44 5.30 -1.80 7.20
CA TRP A 44 4.60 -0.69 6.55
C TRP A 44 3.33 -1.15 5.84
N LEU A 45 3.44 -2.17 4.99
CA LEU A 45 2.32 -2.66 4.19
C LEU A 45 1.14 -3.12 5.06
N GLN A 46 1.45 -3.77 6.18
CA GLN A 46 0.45 -4.24 7.13
C GLN A 46 -0.20 -3.09 7.92
N ARG A 47 0.59 -2.08 8.32
CA ARG A 47 0.06 -0.88 8.99
C ARG A 47 -0.87 -0.11 8.06
N GLU A 48 -0.44 0.13 6.82
CA GLU A 48 -1.21 0.86 5.79
C GLU A 48 -2.52 0.13 5.41
N SER A 49 -2.47 -1.20 5.25
CA SER A 49 -3.66 -2.02 4.99
C SER A 49 -4.69 -1.95 6.11
N ARG A 50 -4.23 -2.06 7.37
CA ARG A 50 -5.12 -1.95 8.54
C ARG A 50 -5.75 -0.56 8.61
N GLN A 51 -4.95 0.48 8.41
CA GLN A 51 -5.42 1.86 8.45
C GLN A 51 -6.45 2.14 7.34
N SER A 52 -6.14 1.80 6.10
CA SER A 52 -7.07 2.00 4.98
C SER A 52 -8.39 1.23 5.14
N ARG A 53 -8.34 0.02 5.71
CA ARG A 53 -9.56 -0.72 6.06
C ARG A 53 -10.37 0.00 7.14
N ASP A 54 -9.72 0.41 8.21
CA ASP A 54 -10.38 1.08 9.34
C ASP A 54 -10.99 2.42 8.88
N GLU A 55 -10.30 3.18 8.01
CA GLU A 55 -10.81 4.38 7.34
C GLU A 55 -12.05 4.08 6.48
N ALA A 56 -12.01 3.00 5.69
CA ALA A 56 -13.16 2.57 4.89
C ALA A 56 -14.37 2.17 5.75
N MET A 57 -14.16 1.55 6.92
CA MET A 57 -15.24 1.23 7.87
C MET A 57 -15.89 2.49 8.46
N ILE A 58 -15.09 3.50 8.79
CA ILE A 58 -15.61 4.79 9.28
C ILE A 58 -16.38 5.50 8.19
N ALA A 59 -15.85 5.52 6.96
CA ALA A 59 -16.53 6.12 5.81
C ALA A 59 -17.87 5.42 5.54
N ALA A 60 -17.90 4.08 5.57
CA ALA A 60 -19.14 3.30 5.45
C ALA A 60 -20.16 3.66 6.54
N ARG A 61 -19.70 3.96 7.76
CA ARG A 61 -20.59 4.39 8.85
C ARG A 61 -21.08 5.83 8.69
N ARG A 62 -20.22 6.76 8.26
CA ARG A 62 -20.52 8.21 8.19
C ARG A 62 -21.26 8.60 6.92
N VAL A 63 -20.89 8.02 5.78
CA VAL A 63 -21.42 8.36 4.45
C VAL A 63 -22.61 7.48 4.11
N ASP A 64 -22.43 6.15 4.18
CA ASP A 64 -23.45 5.20 3.75
C ASP A 64 -24.49 4.91 4.85
N ASN A 65 -24.28 5.40 6.09
CA ASN A 65 -25.12 5.14 7.27
C ASN A 65 -25.36 3.65 7.58
N LEU A 66 -24.46 2.77 7.13
CA LEU A 66 -24.56 1.31 7.31
C LEU A 66 -24.57 0.91 8.79
N SER A 67 -25.30 -0.16 9.12
CA SER A 67 -25.30 -0.70 10.48
C SER A 67 -23.96 -1.37 10.81
N VAL A 68 -23.69 -1.58 12.10
CA VAL A 68 -22.46 -2.29 12.52
C VAL A 68 -22.43 -3.72 12.00
N ALA A 69 -23.60 -4.37 11.86
CA ALA A 69 -23.72 -5.70 11.30
C ALA A 69 -23.38 -5.70 9.80
N ASP A 70 -23.91 -4.74 9.03
CA ASP A 70 -23.65 -4.66 7.58
C ASP A 70 -22.18 -4.34 7.29
N ILE A 71 -21.54 -3.51 8.12
CA ILE A 71 -20.11 -3.23 8.02
C ILE A 71 -19.31 -4.49 8.36
N ALA A 72 -19.69 -5.23 9.40
CA ALA A 72 -19.02 -6.46 9.77
C ALA A 72 -19.06 -7.50 8.65
N GLU A 73 -20.22 -7.65 8.00
CA GLU A 73 -20.43 -8.53 6.86
C GLU A 73 -19.63 -8.05 5.63
N ARG A 74 -19.76 -6.78 5.25
CA ARG A 74 -19.09 -6.19 4.07
C ARG A 74 -17.57 -6.30 4.13
N PHE A 75 -17.00 -6.20 5.33
CA PHE A 75 -15.55 -6.25 5.53
C PHE A 75 -15.07 -7.61 6.07
N GLU A 76 -15.94 -8.61 6.20
CA GLU A 76 -15.61 -9.95 6.74
C GLU A 76 -14.87 -9.89 8.09
N VAL A 77 -15.30 -8.99 8.98
CA VAL A 77 -14.75 -8.84 10.34
C VAL A 77 -15.79 -9.13 11.40
N SER A 78 -15.32 -9.40 12.62
CA SER A 78 -16.23 -9.45 13.76
C SER A 78 -16.82 -8.08 14.08
N THR A 79 -18.07 -8.07 14.56
CA THR A 79 -18.74 -6.86 15.08
C THR A 79 -17.91 -6.15 16.15
N ARG A 80 -17.20 -6.90 16.99
CA ARG A 80 -16.23 -6.37 17.98
C ARG A 80 -15.15 -5.50 17.33
N THR A 81 -14.66 -5.88 16.16
CA THR A 81 -13.63 -5.11 15.44
C THR A 81 -14.19 -3.79 14.97
N VAL A 82 -15.39 -3.80 14.38
CA VAL A 82 -16.09 -2.59 13.94
C VAL A 82 -16.36 -1.66 15.13
N HIS A 83 -16.88 -2.19 16.24
CA HIS A 83 -17.10 -1.42 17.46
C HIS A 83 -15.81 -0.79 18.00
N ARG A 84 -14.70 -1.55 18.02
CA ARG A 84 -13.39 -1.03 18.45
C ARG A 84 -12.94 0.12 17.57
N VAL A 85 -13.00 -0.04 16.25
CA VAL A 85 -12.58 0.99 15.28
C VAL A 85 -13.44 2.24 15.43
N LEU A 86 -14.77 2.10 15.52
CA LEU A 86 -15.68 3.22 15.70
C LEU A 86 -15.51 3.91 17.06
N LYS A 87 -15.17 3.16 18.12
CA LYS A 87 -14.87 3.73 19.44
C LYS A 87 -13.60 4.59 19.38
N GLN A 88 -12.54 4.07 18.78
CA GLN A 88 -11.28 4.82 18.59
C GLN A 88 -11.48 6.08 17.72
N ASP A 89 -12.47 6.09 16.81
CA ASP A 89 -12.88 7.28 16.05
C ASP A 89 -13.33 8.41 16.96
N ARG A 90 -14.21 8.05 17.89
CA ARG A 90 -14.92 8.98 18.75
C ARG A 90 -14.01 9.53 19.83
N GLU A 91 -13.10 8.69 20.31
CA GLU A 91 -12.13 9.04 21.35
C GLU A 91 -10.89 9.76 20.77
N GLY A 92 -10.70 9.73 19.45
CA GLY A 92 -9.52 10.32 18.80
C GLY A 92 -8.22 9.57 19.08
N THR A 93 -8.26 8.42 19.75
CA THR A 93 -7.09 7.61 20.16
C THR A 93 -6.45 6.83 18.99
N ARG A 94 -6.80 7.15 17.75
CA ARG A 94 -6.13 6.51 16.61
C ARG A 94 -4.72 7.08 16.49
N GLN A 95 -3.75 6.18 16.38
CA GLN A 95 -2.41 6.56 15.96
C GLN A 95 -2.52 7.16 14.57
N ALA A 96 -2.30 8.47 14.46
CA ALA A 96 -2.07 9.11 13.18
C ALA A 96 -0.82 8.48 12.55
N PRO A 97 -0.79 8.26 11.23
CA PRO A 97 0.40 7.78 10.57
C PRO A 97 1.53 8.76 10.86
N ASP A 98 2.68 8.23 11.31
CA ASP A 98 3.86 9.03 11.57
C ASP A 98 4.17 9.87 10.32
N PRO A 99 4.17 11.21 10.41
CA PRO A 99 4.39 12.06 9.26
C PRO A 99 5.76 11.81 8.60
N GLU A 100 6.75 11.30 9.35
CA GLU A 100 8.07 10.95 8.81
C GLU A 100 8.06 9.66 7.97
N GLN A 101 7.07 8.80 8.16
CA GLN A 101 6.88 7.55 7.40
C GLN A 101 6.05 7.75 6.14
N ARG A 102 5.58 8.97 5.87
CA ARG A 102 4.91 9.30 4.60
C ARG A 102 5.97 9.29 3.49
N PRO A 103 5.75 8.56 2.39
CA PRO A 103 6.69 8.57 1.29
C PRO A 103 6.82 10.00 0.76
N VAL A 104 8.03 10.57 0.82
CA VAL A 104 8.36 11.81 0.12
C VAL A 104 8.25 11.54 -1.37
N LEU A 105 7.07 11.79 -1.95
CA LEU A 105 6.87 11.65 -3.39
C LEU A 105 7.75 12.68 -4.09
N SER A 106 8.68 12.20 -4.93
CA SER A 106 9.53 13.11 -5.70
C SER A 106 8.67 14.00 -6.61
N VAL A 107 9.14 15.22 -6.87
CA VAL A 107 8.49 16.15 -7.81
C VAL A 107 8.30 15.49 -9.19
N LEU A 108 9.23 14.62 -9.61
CA LEU A 108 9.13 13.87 -10.86
C LEU A 108 8.02 12.80 -10.82
N THR A 109 7.80 12.16 -9.67
CA THR A 109 6.70 11.20 -9.45
C THR A 109 5.34 11.91 -9.46
N LEU A 110 5.25 13.10 -8.86
CA LEU A 110 4.08 13.97 -8.93
C LEU A 110 3.80 14.45 -10.36
N ARG A 111 4.84 14.63 -11.19
CA ARG A 111 4.70 15.03 -12.61
C ARG A 111 4.22 13.90 -13.52
N ARG A 112 4.56 12.64 -13.21
CA ARG A 112 4.12 11.44 -13.97
C ARG A 112 2.72 10.97 -13.56
N ARG A 113 2.29 11.25 -12.33
CA ARG A 113 0.89 11.10 -11.94
C ARG A 113 0.11 12.31 -12.47
N SER A 114 -0.85 12.07 -13.35
CA SER A 114 -1.91 13.07 -13.54
C SER A 114 -2.52 13.37 -12.17
N PRO A 115 -2.64 14.64 -11.73
CA PRO A 115 -3.32 14.98 -10.48
C PRO A 115 -4.78 14.52 -10.46
N PHE A 116 -5.33 14.15 -11.63
CA PHE A 116 -6.68 13.65 -11.82
C PHE A 116 -6.79 12.12 -11.81
N LYS A 117 -5.68 11.38 -11.92
CA LYS A 117 -5.70 9.91 -11.92
C LYS A 117 -5.22 9.42 -10.56
N ALA A 118 -6.17 8.99 -9.73
CA ALA A 118 -5.86 8.38 -8.45
C ALA A 118 -4.85 7.24 -8.64
N PRO A 119 -3.88 7.07 -7.72
CA PRO A 119 -3.06 5.87 -7.67
C PRO A 119 -3.99 4.65 -7.75
N PRO A 120 -3.58 3.57 -8.45
CA PRO A 120 -4.30 2.31 -8.29
C PRO A 120 -4.38 2.02 -6.78
N PRO A 121 -5.56 1.61 -6.27
CA PRO A 121 -5.68 1.31 -4.86
C PRO A 121 -4.59 0.30 -4.49
N LEU A 122 -3.93 0.54 -3.36
CA LEU A 122 -2.96 -0.43 -2.85
C LEU A 122 -3.65 -1.80 -2.79
N PRO A 123 -2.90 -2.88 -3.11
CA PRO A 123 -3.47 -4.21 -3.01
C PRO A 123 -4.02 -4.37 -1.61
N ARG A 124 -5.33 -4.63 -1.52
CA ARG A 124 -5.98 -4.86 -0.24
C ARG A 124 -5.40 -6.18 0.28
N ILE A 125 -4.43 -6.11 1.20
CA ILE A 125 -3.95 -7.29 1.96
C ILE A 125 -5.03 -7.74 2.99
N TRP A 126 -6.29 -7.39 2.70
CA TRP A 126 -7.50 -7.71 3.39
C TRP A 126 -8.48 -8.20 2.31
N PRO A 127 -8.78 -9.51 2.25
CA PRO A 127 -8.93 -10.47 3.35
C PRO A 127 -7.68 -11.34 3.61
N PRO A 128 -7.65 -12.18 4.68
CA PRO A 128 -6.61 -13.20 4.83
C PRO A 128 -6.60 -14.11 3.60
N ALA A 129 -5.41 -14.29 3.02
CA ALA A 129 -5.19 -15.19 1.90
C ALA A 129 -5.76 -16.59 2.19
N LYS A 130 -6.91 -16.88 1.60
CA LYS A 130 -7.29 -18.22 1.18
C LYS A 130 -7.32 -18.18 -0.33
N ASP A 131 -6.36 -18.86 -0.93
CA ASP A 131 -6.30 -19.27 -2.33
C ASP A 131 -7.43 -18.73 -3.21
N SER A 132 -7.20 -17.62 -3.90
CA SER A 132 -8.06 -17.20 -5.00
C SER A 132 -7.20 -16.84 -6.21
N GLY A 133 -7.65 -17.33 -7.35
CA GLY A 133 -6.98 -17.39 -8.63
C GLY A 133 -6.14 -16.17 -8.95
N ARG A 134 -4.91 -16.47 -9.36
CA ARG A 134 -3.99 -15.62 -10.09
C ARG A 134 -4.66 -15.18 -11.41
N GLU A 135 -5.45 -14.10 -11.37
CA GLU A 135 -5.96 -13.46 -12.59
C GLU A 135 -5.05 -12.27 -12.96
N PRO A 136 -4.48 -12.24 -14.17
CA PRO A 136 -3.62 -11.16 -14.61
C PRO A 136 -4.45 -9.89 -14.82
N ILE A 137 -3.99 -8.77 -14.26
CA ILE A 137 -4.45 -7.44 -14.66
C ILE A 137 -3.93 -7.23 -16.09
N LEU A 138 -4.74 -7.60 -17.08
CA LEU A 138 -4.46 -7.40 -18.49
C LEU A 138 -4.40 -5.88 -18.74
N PHE A 139 -3.19 -5.31 -18.65
CA PHE A 139 -2.91 -3.99 -19.18
C PHE A 139 -3.13 -4.06 -20.69
N LYS A 140 -4.29 -3.57 -21.16
CA LYS A 140 -4.51 -3.28 -22.57
C LYS A 140 -3.59 -2.13 -22.95
N THR A 141 -2.45 -2.46 -23.56
CA THR A 141 -1.68 -1.55 -24.39
C THR A 141 -2.50 -1.27 -25.65
N ALA A 142 -2.71 0.02 -25.92
CA ALA A 142 -3.13 0.54 -27.22
C ALA A 142 -1.89 1.01 -27.98
#